data_AF-A0A0E1WZ48-F1
#
_entry.id   AF-A0A0E1WZ48-F1
#
_cell.length_a   1.000
_cell.length_b   1.000
_cell.length_c   1.000
_cell.angle_alpha   90.00
_cell.angle_beta   90.00
_cell.angle_gamma   90.00
#
_symmetry.space_group_name_H-M   'P 1'
#
loop_
_entity.id
_entity.type
_entity.pdbx_description
1 polymer ?
#
loop_
_entity_poly.entity_id
_entity_poly.type
_entity_poly.pdbx_seq_one_letter_code
_entity_poly.pdbx_strand_id
1 'polypeptide(L)' 'MNVTVYSKPACVQCTATTRALDRQGIDYKVIDISADANAFDLVQGMGYRQVPVVVAGENHWAGFRPDMISSLA' A
#
# COMPACT_ATOMS: atom_id res chain seq x y z
N MET A 1 14.76 -2.41 1.70
CA MET A 1 13.57 -1.98 2.47
C MET A 1 12.40 -2.80 1.99
N ASN A 2 11.51 -3.31 2.86
CA ASN A 2 10.36 -4.11 2.41
C ASN A 2 9.11 -3.22 2.34
N VAL A 3 8.59 -2.99 1.14
CA VAL A 3 7.36 -2.22 0.92
C VAL A 3 6.23 -3.20 0.62
N THR A 4 5.11 -3.06 1.34
CA THR A 4 3.90 -3.84 1.11
C THR A 4 2.72 -2.91 0.86
N VAL A 5 2.00 -3.13 -0.23
CA VAL A 5 0.81 -2.38 -0.63
C VAL A 5 -0.41 -3.28 -0.46
N TYR A 6 -1.19 -3.02 0.59
CA TYR A 6 -2.50 -3.62 0.78
C TYR A 6 -3.50 -2.94 -0.15
N SER A 7 -4.16 -3.72 -1.00
CA SER A 7 -4.95 -3.27 -2.14
C SER A 7 -6.26 -4.03 -2.25
N LYS A 8 -7.08 -3.67 -3.24
CA LYS A 8 -8.27 -4.41 -3.68
C LYS A 8 -8.47 -4.26 -5.20
N PRO A 9 -9.21 -5.15 -5.86
CA PRO A 9 -9.50 -5.02 -7.29
C PRO A 9 -10.23 -3.72 -7.63
N ALA A 10 -10.01 -3.22 -8.85
CA ALA A 10 -10.62 -2.00 -9.37
C ALA A 10 -10.40 -0.73 -8.48
N CYS A 11 -9.28 -0.67 -7.76
CA CYS A 11 -8.90 0.46 -6.91
C CYS A 11 -7.98 1.44 -7.66
N VAL A 12 -8.52 2.57 -8.13
CA VAL A 12 -7.75 3.59 -8.87
C VAL A 12 -6.55 4.11 -8.09
N GLN A 13 -6.72 4.39 -6.79
CA GLN A 13 -5.62 4.87 -5.95
C GLN A 13 -4.53 3.81 -5.75
N CYS A 14 -4.90 2.53 -5.70
CA CYS A 14 -3.94 1.44 -5.57
C CYS A 14 -3.08 1.31 -6.84
N THR A 15 -3.70 1.43 -8.02
CA THR A 15 -3.00 1.48 -9.31
C THR A 15 -2.08 2.71 -9.38
N ALA A 16 -2.50 3.86 -8.83
CA ALA A 16 -1.67 5.06 -8.78
C ALA A 16 -0.44 4.87 -7.88
N THR A 17 -0.62 4.27 -6.69
CA THR A 17 0.46 3.97 -5.74
C THR A 17 1.51 3.03 -6.34
N THR A 18 1.07 1.89 -6.90
CA THR A 18 1.97 0.90 -7.51
C THR A 18 2.77 1.49 -8.67
N ARG A 19 2.11 2.24 -9.57
CA ARG A 19 2.80 2.98 -10.65
C ARG A 19 3.81 4.01 -10.14
N ALA A 20 3.56 4.66 -9.01
CA ALA A 20 4.49 5.62 -8.44
C ALA A 20 5.73 4.93 -7.85
N LEU A 21 5.54 3.78 -7.18
CA LEU A 21 6.63 2.93 -6.72
C LEU A 21 7.47 2.39 -7.88
N ASP A 22 6.81 1.90 -8.95
CA ASP A 22 7.48 1.41 -10.17
C ASP A 22 8.38 2.49 -10.79
N ARG A 23 7.89 3.73 -10.89
CA ARG A 23 8.67 4.86 -11.45
C ARG A 23 9.89 5.21 -10.63
N GLN A 24 9.89 4.90 -9.33
CA GLN A 24 11.02 5.12 -8.44
C GLN A 24 11.94 3.90 -8.34
N GLY A 25 11.61 2.80 -9.03
CA GLY A 25 12.39 1.56 -8.95
C GLY A 25 12.35 0.91 -7.58
N ILE A 26 11.28 1.15 -6.80
CA ILE A 26 11.13 0.58 -5.46
C ILE A 26 10.46 -0.78 -5.58
N ASP A 27 11.10 -1.83 -5.06
CA ASP A 27 10.50 -3.15 -4.96
C ASP A 27 9.38 -3.19 -3.90
N TYR A 28 8.23 -3.75 -4.26
CA TYR A 28 7.10 -3.91 -3.34
C TYR A 28 6.33 -5.22 -3.58
N LYS A 29 5.56 -5.61 -2.58
CA LYS A 29 4.54 -6.67 -2.67
C LYS A 29 3.15 -6.06 -2.67
N VAL A 30 2.25 -6.61 -3.47
CA VAL A 30 0.82 -6.26 -3.42
C VAL A 30 0.07 -7.39 -2.75
N ILE A 31 -0.75 -7.07 -1.75
CA ILE A 31 -1.64 -8.02 -1.07
C ILE A 31 -3.07 -7.55 -1.28
N ASP A 32 -3.90 -8.39 -1.90
CA ASP A 32 -5.32 -8.13 -2.09
C ASP A 32 -6.11 -8.50 -0.83
N ILE A 33 -6.56 -7.50 -0.09
CA ILE A 33 -7.32 -7.70 1.16
C ILE A 33 -8.72 -8.26 0.92
N SER A 34 -9.22 -8.25 -0.32
CA SER A 34 -10.50 -8.87 -0.66
C SER A 34 -10.41 -10.40 -0.77
N ALA A 35 -9.20 -10.93 -0.94
CA ALA A 35 -8.92 -12.35 -1.05
C ALA A 35 -8.14 -12.92 0.16
N ASP A 36 -7.62 -12.06 1.04
CA ASP A 36 -6.84 -12.44 2.22
C ASP A 36 -7.45 -11.83 3.49
N ALA A 37 -8.14 -12.69 4.27
CA ALA A 37 -8.78 -12.30 5.53
C ALA A 37 -7.78 -11.82 6.60
N ASN A 38 -6.58 -12.40 6.66
CA ASN A 38 -5.56 -11.98 7.62
C ASN A 38 -5.05 -10.58 7.28
N ALA A 39 -4.85 -10.30 6.00
CA ALA A 39 -4.45 -8.98 5.53
C ALA A 39 -5.56 -7.93 5.77
N PHE A 40 -6.82 -8.30 5.59
CA PHE A 40 -7.96 -7.46 5.93
C PHE A 40 -7.99 -7.11 7.42
N ASP A 41 -7.88 -8.10 8.30
CA ASP A 41 -7.88 -7.92 9.75
C ASP A 41 -6.69 -7.08 10.22
N LEU A 42 -5.51 -7.26 9.60
CA LEU A 42 -4.34 -6.44 9.87
C LEU A 42 -4.59 -4.96 9.51
N VAL A 43 -5.12 -4.69 8.31
CA VAL A 43 -5.44 -3.33 7.86
C VAL A 43 -6.47 -2.67 8.76
N GLN A 44 -7.51 -3.41 9.17
CA GLN A 44 -8.51 -2.93 10.13
C GLN A 44 -7.93 -2.72 11.53
N GLY A 45 -7.07 -3.62 11.99
CA GLY A 45 -6.39 -3.54 13.29
C GLY A 45 -5.45 -2.32 13.39
N MET A 46 -4.88 -1.87 12.27
CA MET A 46 -4.16 -0.59 12.17
C MET A 46 -5.08 0.65 12.19
N GLY A 47 -6.41 0.45 12.15
CA GLY A 47 -7.41 1.53 12.16
C GLY A 47 -7.73 2.11 10.78
N TYR A 48 -7.20 1.53 9.70
CA TYR A 48 -7.46 2.02 8.35
C TYR A 48 -8.78 1.50 7.80
N ARG A 49 -9.56 2.40 7.21
CA ARG A 49 -10.86 2.09 6.59
C ARG A 49 -10.86 2.20 5.07
N GLN A 50 -9.70 2.44 4.47
CA GLN A 50 -9.54 2.63 3.04
C GLN A 50 -8.25 1.98 2.56
N VAL A 51 -8.21 1.68 1.26
CA VAL A 51 -7.02 1.21 0.53
C VAL A 51 -6.65 2.19 -0.58
N PRO A 52 -5.38 2.26 -1.01
CA PRO A 52 -4.26 1.42 -0.57
C PRO A 52 -3.80 1.73 0.85
N VAL A 53 -3.30 0.72 1.58
CA VAL A 53 -2.44 0.94 2.75
C VAL A 53 -1.04 0.52 2.36
N VAL A 54 -0.07 1.41 2.51
CA VAL A 54 1.34 1.12 2.25
C VAL A 54 2.06 0.99 3.57
N VAL A 55 2.80 -0.09 3.74
CA VAL A 55 3.72 -0.32 4.87
C VAL A 55 5.13 -0.38 4.31
N ALA A 56 6.01 0.50 4.79
CA ALA A 56 7.40 0.62 4.38
C ALA A 56 8.29 0.71 5.64
N GLY A 57 8.77 -0.44 6.11
CA GLY A 57 9.46 -0.53 7.39
C GLY A 57 8.53 -0.17 8.56
N GLU A 58 8.92 0.82 9.37
CA GLU A 58 8.12 1.33 10.49
C GLU A 58 7.04 2.33 10.04
N ASN A 59 7.16 2.88 8.83
CA ASN A 59 6.23 3.86 8.31
C ASN A 59 5.06 3.17 7.62
N HIS A 60 3.85 3.67 7.85
CA HIS A 60 2.68 3.23 7.10
C HIS A 60 1.65 4.35 6.93
N TRP A 61 0.93 4.31 5.81
CA TRP A 61 -0.10 5.31 5.50
C TRP A 61 -1.19 4.72 4.63
N ALA A 62 -2.32 5.43 4.54
CA ALA A 62 -3.44 5.08 3.67
C ALA A 62 -3.64 6.11 2.55
N GLY A 63 -4.24 5.64 1.45
CA GLY A 63 -4.50 6.42 0.25
C GLY A 63 -3.27 6.60 -0.65
N PHE A 64 -3.50 7.19 -1.82
CA PHE A 64 -2.41 7.59 -2.71
C PHE A 64 -1.68 8.83 -2.16
N ARG A 65 -0.43 8.65 -1.73
CA ARG A 65 0.43 9.68 -1.13
C ARG A 65 1.78 9.78 -1.86
N PRO A 66 1.85 10.51 -2.99
CA PRO A 66 3.08 10.63 -3.79
C PRO A 66 4.23 11.29 -3.03
N ASP A 67 3.92 12.14 -2.04
CA ASP A 67 4.87 12.75 -1.12
C ASP A 67 5.59 11.70 -0.26
N MET A 68 4.82 10.80 0.36
CA MET A 68 5.37 9.70 1.17
C MET A 68 6.17 8.72 0.31
N ILE A 69 5.67 8.39 -0.89
CA ILE A 69 6.35 7.52 -1.83
C ILE A 69 7.71 8.11 -2.23
N SER A 70 7.76 9.40 -2.57
CA SER A 70 9.01 10.08 -2.96
C SER A 70 10.06 10.16 -1.85
N SER A 71 9.66 10.02 -0.58
CA SER A 71 10.60 9.98 0.55
C SER A 71 11.28 8.62 0.74
N LEU A 72 10.88 7.59 -0.02
CA LEU A 72 11.45 6.25 0.06
C LEU A 72 12.69 6.03 -0.83
N ALA A 73 12.94 6.94 -1.78
CA ALA A 73 14.01 6.88 -2.76
C ALA A 73 15.31 7.54 -2.25
#